data_AF-A0A820Q1M8-F1
#
_entry.id   AF-A0A820Q1M8-F1
#
_cell.length_a   1.000
_cell.length_b   1.000
_cell.length_c   1.000
_cell.angle_alpha   90.00
_cell.angle_beta   90.00
_cell.angle_gamma   90.00
#
_symmetry.space_group_name_H-M   'P 1'
#
loop_
_entity.id
_entity.type
_entity.pdbx_description
1 polymer ?
#
loop_
_entity_poly.entity_id
_entity_poly.type
_entity_poly.pdbx_seq_one_letter_code
_entity_poly.pdbx_strand_id
1 'polypeptide(L)'
;KINTNNNKKSKSRSKTNKDRLRPQLTTKPQMPLYDLPKISLPTTIDIEQLSSQVRELLSSYSIGQRVFGEAVLNLSQGTVSEILSKPRPWHALSVKGREPYIRMYSWFCDTDNVQKLFAWKQERDSKHK
;
A
#
# COMPACT_ATOMS: atom_id res chain seq x y z
N LYS A 1 54.38 55.11 32.12
CA LYS A 1 53.18 55.84 31.63
C LYS A 1 53.20 55.79 30.11
N ILE A 2 52.25 55.12 29.48
CA ILE A 2 51.65 55.43 28.17
C ILE A 2 50.45 54.48 28.07
N ASN A 3 49.26 55.05 27.92
CA ASN A 3 48.02 54.33 27.65
C ASN A 3 47.46 54.91 26.35
N THR A 4 47.21 54.06 25.35
CA THR A 4 46.37 54.41 24.20
C THR A 4 45.62 53.16 23.75
N ASN A 5 44.30 53.23 23.85
CA ASN A 5 43.35 52.21 23.42
C ASN A 5 43.14 52.29 21.90
N ASN A 6 43.09 51.13 21.24
CA ASN A 6 42.20 50.81 20.11
C ASN A 6 42.40 49.33 19.73
N ASN A 7 41.36 48.49 19.86
CA ASN A 7 41.36 47.22 19.15
C ASN A 7 39.97 46.84 18.64
N LYS A 8 39.88 46.74 17.32
CA LYS A 8 38.76 46.18 16.56
C LYS A 8 39.00 44.69 16.33
N LYS A 9 37.97 43.93 16.68
CA LYS A 9 37.41 42.82 15.90
C LYS A 9 38.09 41.45 15.98
N SER A 10 37.19 40.47 15.94
CA SER A 10 37.35 39.10 15.43
C SER A 10 37.76 38.03 16.45
N LYS A 11 36.77 37.48 17.15
CA LYS A 11 36.90 36.23 17.91
C LYS A 11 37.09 35.05 16.96
N SER A 12 38.28 34.45 16.98
CA SER A 12 38.50 33.03 16.71
C SER A 12 38.34 32.25 18.02
N ARG A 13 37.80 31.02 17.96
CA ARG A 13 38.24 29.96 18.88
C ARG A 13 38.01 28.56 18.32
N SER A 14 39.12 27.89 18.10
CA SER A 14 39.36 26.54 17.59
C SER A 14 38.98 25.43 18.59
N LYS A 15 38.93 24.17 18.12
CA LYS A 15 39.65 23.01 18.70
C LYS A 15 39.53 21.74 17.84
N THR A 16 40.50 20.85 18.05
CA THR A 16 41.10 19.82 17.20
C THR A 16 40.60 18.38 17.39
N ASN A 17 40.86 17.56 16.34
CA ASN A 17 41.37 16.16 16.33
C ASN A 17 40.44 14.93 16.39
N LYS A 18 40.76 14.02 15.43
CA LYS A 18 40.83 12.55 15.48
C LYS A 18 39.57 11.69 15.25
N ASP A 19 39.85 10.63 14.48
CA ASP A 19 39.10 9.36 14.33
C ASP A 19 37.96 9.26 13.31
N ARG A 20 38.35 8.76 12.12
CA ARG A 20 37.77 7.62 11.39
C ARG A 20 36.31 7.29 11.75
N LEU A 21 35.35 7.66 10.91
CA LEU A 21 34.05 6.97 10.76
C LEU A 21 33.36 7.41 9.44
N ARG A 22 33.29 6.44 8.52
CA ARG A 22 32.19 6.13 7.58
C ARG A 22 31.22 7.28 7.19
N PRO A 23 31.05 7.61 5.90
CA PRO A 23 29.93 8.44 5.46
C PRO A 23 28.62 7.67 5.71
N GLN A 24 27.88 8.10 6.73
CA GLN A 24 26.54 7.59 7.02
C GLN A 24 25.57 8.24 6.03
N LEU A 25 24.91 7.42 5.20
CA LEU A 25 23.75 7.80 4.39
C LEU A 25 22.71 8.43 5.32
N THR A 26 22.22 9.59 4.92
CA THR A 26 21.29 10.42 5.69
C THR A 26 20.01 9.65 6.00
N THR A 27 19.87 9.27 7.26
CA THR A 27 18.69 8.68 7.87
C THR A 27 17.56 9.71 7.84
N LYS A 28 16.65 9.57 6.87
CA LYS A 28 15.32 10.16 6.99
C LYS A 28 14.62 9.49 8.19
N PRO A 29 13.93 10.23 9.07
CA PRO A 29 13.09 9.62 10.08
C PRO A 29 11.98 8.85 9.36
N GLN A 30 12.12 7.53 9.35
CA GLN A 30 11.11 6.62 8.82
C GLN A 30 9.96 6.61 9.81
N MET A 31 8.86 7.27 9.44
CA MET A 31 7.62 7.29 10.21
C MET A 31 7.20 5.86 10.55
N PRO A 32 6.76 5.59 11.81
CA PRO A 32 6.28 4.28 12.20
C PRO A 32 5.07 3.89 11.35
N LEU A 33 5.27 2.88 10.52
CA LEU A 33 4.25 2.27 9.67
C LEU A 33 3.31 1.42 10.54
N TYR A 34 2.45 2.03 11.34
CA TYR A 34 1.36 1.30 12.02
C TYR A 34 0.37 2.26 12.69
N ASP A 35 -0.63 2.70 11.94
CA ASP A 35 -1.95 2.92 12.57
C ASP A 35 -3.07 2.62 11.58
N LEU A 36 -2.86 1.62 10.73
CA LEU A 36 -3.94 0.97 10.00
C LEU A 36 -4.49 -0.17 10.88
N PRO A 37 -5.82 -0.34 10.95
CA PRO A 37 -6.43 -1.39 11.76
C PRO A 37 -5.83 -2.75 11.37
N LYS A 38 -5.52 -3.56 12.39
CA LYS A 38 -4.84 -4.86 12.33
C LYS A 38 -5.59 -5.86 11.46
N ILE A 39 -5.52 -5.70 10.14
CA ILE A 39 -5.67 -6.80 9.22
C ILE A 39 -4.32 -7.51 9.32
N SER A 40 -4.30 -8.71 9.90
CA SER A 40 -3.13 -9.59 9.90
C SER A 40 -2.87 -10.02 8.45
N LEU A 41 -2.30 -9.12 7.67
CA LEU A 41 -1.95 -9.39 6.29
C LEU A 41 -0.78 -10.36 6.29
N PRO A 42 -0.79 -11.37 5.41
CA PRO A 42 0.42 -12.13 5.17
C PRO A 42 1.53 -11.14 4.80
N THR A 43 2.72 -11.34 5.37
CA THR A 43 3.88 -10.46 5.19
C THR A 43 4.22 -10.25 3.70
N THR A 44 3.74 -11.15 2.84
CA THR A 44 3.73 -11.06 1.39
C THR A 44 2.45 -11.72 0.83
N ILE A 45 1.65 -10.99 0.04
CA ILE A 45 0.59 -11.58 -0.80
C ILE A 45 1.20 -11.89 -2.17
N ASP A 46 1.06 -13.12 -2.65
CA ASP A 46 1.35 -13.45 -4.05
C ASP A 46 0.21 -12.93 -4.92
N ILE A 47 0.40 -11.72 -5.45
CA ILE A 47 -0.62 -11.02 -6.22
C ILE A 47 -0.86 -11.73 -7.56
N GLU A 48 0.16 -12.31 -8.17
CA GLU A 48 0.00 -12.98 -9.47
C GLU A 48 -0.87 -14.21 -9.33
N GLN A 49 -0.60 -15.03 -8.32
CA GLN A 49 -1.44 -16.19 -8.01
C GLN A 49 -2.86 -15.77 -7.63
N LEU A 50 -3.02 -14.78 -6.75
CA LEU A 50 -4.34 -14.29 -6.33
C LEU A 50 -5.16 -13.79 -7.52
N SER A 51 -4.59 -12.95 -8.39
CA SER A 51 -5.27 -12.45 -9.58
C SER A 51 -5.64 -13.58 -10.55
N SER A 52 -4.79 -14.61 -10.69
CA SER A 52 -5.11 -15.77 -11.53
C SER A 52 -6.28 -16.57 -10.96
N GLN A 53 -6.24 -16.92 -9.68
CA GLN A 53 -7.28 -17.69 -9.02
C GLN A 53 -8.62 -16.95 -9.00
N VAL A 54 -8.61 -15.64 -8.74
CA VAL A 54 -9.84 -14.83 -8.78
C VAL A 54 -10.43 -14.81 -10.19
N ARG A 55 -9.62 -14.67 -11.24
CA ARG A 55 -10.11 -14.74 -12.63
C ARG A 55 -10.75 -16.08 -12.93
N GLU A 56 -10.09 -17.18 -12.57
CA GLU A 56 -10.60 -18.53 -12.80
C GLU A 56 -11.89 -18.80 -12.02
N LEU A 57 -11.97 -18.34 -10.78
CA LEU A 57 -13.16 -18.43 -9.95
C LEU A 57 -14.33 -17.66 -10.59
N LEU A 58 -14.11 -16.40 -10.98
CA LEU A 58 -15.12 -15.60 -11.65
C LEU A 58 -15.58 -16.24 -12.96
N SER A 59 -14.67 -16.78 -13.77
CA SER A 59 -15.01 -17.50 -14.99
C SER A 59 -15.82 -18.77 -14.72
N SER A 60 -15.46 -19.55 -13.70
CA SER A 60 -16.13 -20.81 -13.34
C SER A 60 -17.58 -20.57 -12.92
N TYR A 61 -17.85 -19.47 -12.21
CA TYR A 61 -19.20 -19.08 -11.79
C TYR A 61 -19.91 -18.15 -12.79
N SER A 62 -19.34 -17.91 -13.97
CA SER A 62 -19.86 -16.97 -14.99
C SER A 62 -20.15 -15.56 -14.44
N ILE A 63 -19.32 -15.09 -13.51
CA ILE A 63 -19.44 -13.78 -12.88
C ILE A 63 -18.52 -12.78 -13.60
N GLY A 64 -19.09 -11.66 -14.03
CA GLY A 64 -18.31 -10.59 -14.65
C GLY A 64 -17.41 -9.86 -13.64
N GLN A 65 -16.22 -9.46 -14.09
CA GLN A 65 -15.28 -8.65 -13.29
C GLN A 65 -15.91 -7.36 -12.74
N ARG A 66 -16.89 -6.79 -13.45
CA ARG A 66 -17.64 -5.61 -13.00
C ARG A 66 -18.38 -5.87 -11.70
N VAL A 67 -19.12 -6.98 -11.61
CA VAL A 67 -19.91 -7.34 -10.42
C VAL A 67 -18.97 -7.53 -9.24
N PHE A 68 -17.88 -8.29 -9.44
CA PHE A 68 -16.83 -8.47 -8.44
C PHE A 68 -16.19 -7.16 -7.99
N GLY A 69 -15.82 -6.32 -8.95
CA GLY A 69 -15.18 -5.04 -8.71
C GLY A 69 -16.03 -4.08 -7.88
N GLU A 70 -17.31 -3.97 -8.20
CA GLU A 70 -18.26 -3.11 -7.49
C GLU A 70 -18.61 -3.69 -6.10
N ALA A 71 -18.72 -5.02 -5.97
CA ALA A 71 -19.15 -5.67 -4.73
C ALA A 71 -18.03 -5.86 -3.68
N VAL A 72 -16.83 -6.22 -4.12
CA VAL A 72 -15.71 -6.62 -3.23
C VAL A 72 -14.68 -5.51 -3.10
N LEU A 73 -14.33 -4.89 -4.23
CA LEU A 73 -13.27 -3.89 -4.28
C LEU A 73 -13.78 -2.45 -4.18
N ASN A 74 -15.09 -2.24 -4.38
CA ASN A 74 -15.70 -0.92 -4.56
C ASN A 74 -15.00 -0.07 -5.65
N LEU A 75 -14.56 -0.74 -6.71
CA LEU A 75 -13.83 -0.13 -7.82
C LEU A 75 -14.65 -0.19 -9.11
N SER A 76 -14.33 0.70 -10.04
CA SER A 76 -14.89 0.66 -11.38
C SER A 76 -14.30 -0.50 -12.19
N GLN A 77 -15.06 -0.98 -13.19
CA GLN A 77 -14.63 -2.08 -14.05
C GLN A 77 -13.26 -1.83 -14.70
N GLY A 78 -12.97 -0.60 -15.12
CA GLY A 78 -11.67 -0.27 -15.72
C GLY A 78 -10.50 -0.47 -14.76
N THR A 79 -10.64 -0.04 -13.50
CA THR A 79 -9.58 -0.23 -12.49
C THR A 79 -9.42 -1.69 -12.11
N VAL A 80 -10.53 -2.44 -12.01
CA VAL A 80 -10.52 -3.87 -11.67
C VAL A 80 -9.87 -4.68 -12.79
N SER A 81 -10.15 -4.34 -14.04
CA SER A 81 -9.51 -4.95 -15.20
C SER A 81 -7.99 -4.73 -15.18
N GLU A 82 -7.52 -3.52 -14.85
CA GLU A 82 -6.08 -3.24 -14.72
C GLU A 82 -5.44 -4.07 -13.61
N ILE A 83 -6.09 -4.14 -12.43
CA ILE A 83 -5.62 -4.92 -11.27
C ILE A 83 -5.51 -6.42 -11.61
N LEU A 84 -6.51 -6.97 -12.29
CA LEU A 84 -6.55 -8.38 -12.65
C LEU A 84 -5.66 -8.70 -13.86
N SER A 85 -5.51 -7.80 -14.83
CA SER A 85 -4.75 -8.05 -16.06
C SER A 85 -3.25 -7.78 -15.90
N LYS A 86 -2.89 -6.78 -15.09
CA LYS A 86 -1.50 -6.37 -14.84
C LYS A 86 -1.27 -6.13 -13.35
N PRO A 87 -1.29 -7.21 -12.54
CA PRO A 87 -1.01 -7.08 -11.13
C PRO A 87 0.38 -6.46 -10.90
N ARG A 88 0.42 -5.34 -10.18
CA ARG A 88 1.69 -4.73 -9.77
C ARG A 88 2.23 -5.49 -8.56
N PRO A 89 3.55 -5.77 -8.50
CA PRO A 89 4.08 -6.55 -7.41
C PRO A 89 3.96 -5.81 -6.06
N TRP A 90 3.77 -6.57 -4.98
CA TRP A 90 3.40 -6.05 -3.65
C TRP A 90 4.34 -4.98 -3.10
N HIS A 91 5.64 -5.12 -3.38
CA HIS A 91 6.67 -4.18 -2.96
C HIS A 91 6.60 -2.83 -3.71
N ALA A 92 6.02 -2.80 -4.91
CA ALA A 92 5.88 -1.59 -5.73
C ALA A 92 4.54 -0.86 -5.49
N LEU A 93 3.69 -1.38 -4.60
CA LEU A 93 2.41 -0.76 -4.24
C LEU A 93 2.56 0.21 -3.07
N SER A 94 1.88 1.35 -3.17
CA SER A 94 1.69 2.26 -2.03
C SER A 94 0.78 1.60 -0.98
N VAL A 95 0.79 2.12 0.26
CA VAL A 95 -0.07 1.61 1.35
C VAL A 95 -1.55 1.59 0.92
N LYS A 96 -2.04 2.65 0.28
CA LYS A 96 -3.41 2.69 -0.29
C LYS A 96 -3.59 1.75 -1.48
N GLY A 97 -2.56 1.60 -2.33
CA GLY A 97 -2.62 0.70 -3.49
C GLY A 97 -2.68 -0.79 -3.15
N ARG A 98 -2.36 -1.16 -1.90
CA ARG A 98 -2.49 -2.54 -1.40
C ARG A 98 -3.91 -2.90 -1.00
N GLU A 99 -4.73 -1.92 -0.63
CA GLU A 99 -6.09 -2.12 -0.15
C GLU A 99 -6.98 -3.00 -1.05
N PRO A 100 -7.03 -2.83 -2.39
CA PRO A 100 -7.81 -3.73 -3.23
C PRO A 100 -7.28 -5.17 -3.21
N TYR A 101 -5.98 -5.38 -3.18
CA TYR A 101 -5.39 -6.73 -3.11
C TYR A 101 -5.68 -7.41 -1.78
N ILE A 102 -5.68 -6.64 -0.69
CA ILE A 102 -6.06 -7.09 0.64
C ILE A 102 -7.52 -7.55 0.67
N ARG A 103 -8.44 -6.72 0.15
CA ARG A 103 -9.87 -7.04 0.08
C ARG A 103 -10.11 -8.26 -0.82
N MET A 104 -9.44 -8.31 -1.96
CA MET A 104 -9.47 -9.44 -2.88
C MET A 104 -9.01 -10.73 -2.20
N TYR A 105 -7.91 -10.69 -1.46
CA TYR A 105 -7.39 -11.84 -0.72
C TYR A 105 -8.33 -12.27 0.40
N SER A 106 -8.84 -11.31 1.18
CA SER A 106 -9.81 -11.59 2.25
C SER A 106 -11.09 -12.22 1.71
N TRP A 107 -11.58 -11.75 0.56
CA TRP A 107 -12.73 -12.35 -0.12
C TRP A 107 -12.39 -13.73 -0.67
N PHE A 108 -11.21 -13.93 -1.25
CA PHE A 108 -10.80 -15.22 -1.77
C PHE A 108 -10.69 -16.30 -0.67
N CYS A 109 -10.23 -15.93 0.52
CA CYS A 109 -10.10 -16.84 1.67
C CYS A 109 -11.44 -17.23 2.31
N ASP A 110 -12.53 -16.51 2.00
CA ASP A 110 -13.84 -16.75 2.58
C ASP A 110 -14.56 -17.88 1.81
N THR A 111 -15.10 -18.87 2.52
CA THR A 111 -15.79 -20.03 1.92
C THR A 111 -17.10 -19.65 1.25
N ASP A 112 -17.75 -18.59 1.71
CA ASP A 112 -19.06 -18.13 1.20
C ASP A 112 -18.92 -16.96 0.21
N ASN A 113 -17.71 -16.72 -0.28
CA ASN A 113 -17.36 -15.56 -1.10
C ASN A 113 -18.23 -15.41 -2.35
N VAL A 114 -18.46 -16.50 -3.08
CA VAL A 114 -19.30 -16.57 -4.27
C VAL A 114 -20.78 -16.41 -3.92
N GLN A 115 -21.25 -17.02 -2.83
CA GLN A 115 -22.64 -16.88 -2.38
C GLN A 115 -22.96 -15.43 -2.02
N LYS A 116 -22.06 -14.75 -1.28
CA LYS A 116 -22.17 -13.33 -0.96
C LYS A 116 -22.22 -12.46 -2.22
N LEU A 117 -21.42 -12.81 -3.23
CA LEU A 117 -21.40 -12.09 -4.50
C LEU A 117 -22.71 -12.24 -5.29
N PHE A 118 -23.30 -13.45 -5.30
CA PHE A 118 -24.61 -13.68 -5.89
C PHE A 118 -25.75 -12.96 -5.15
N ALA A 119 -25.74 -12.99 -3.81
CA ALA A 119 -26.69 -12.25 -3.00
C ALA A 119 -26.64 -10.75 -3.28
N TRP A 120 -25.42 -10.18 -3.36
CA TRP A 120 -25.20 -8.78 -3.73
C TRP A 120 -25.75 -8.45 -5.12
N LYS A 121 -25.52 -9.33 -6.10
CA LYS A 121 -26.04 -9.14 -7.46
C LYS A 121 -27.58 -9.13 -7.46
N GLN A 122 -28.22 -10.06 -6.75
CA GLN A 122 -29.67 -10.16 -6.67
C GLN A 122 -30.33 -8.92 -6.05
N GLU A 123 -29.72 -8.34 -5.02
CA GLU A 123 -30.23 -7.12 -4.37
C GLU A 123 -30.20 -5.92 -5.33
N ARG A 124 -29.17 -5.81 -6.16
CA ARG A 124 -29.06 -4.72 -7.15
C ARG A 124 -30.04 -4.86 -8.30
N ASP A 125 -30.24 -6.08 -8.79
CA ASP A 125 -31.20 -6.36 -9.85
C ASP A 125 -32.64 -6.08 -9.36
N SER A 126 -32.93 -6.34 -8.08
CA SER A 126 -34.24 -6.07 -7.46
C SER A 126 -34.56 -4.58 -7.30
N LYS A 127 -33.55 -3.71 -7.10
CA LYS A 127 -33.75 -2.25 -6.93
C LYS A 127 -34.01 -1.50 -8.25
N HIS A 128 -33.80 -2.15 -9.39
CA HIS A 128 -34.04 -1.59 -10.73
C HIS A 128 -35.33 -2.11 -11.37
N LYS A 129 -36.17 -2.82 -10.60
CA LYS A 129 -37.47 -3.33 -11.02
C LYS A 129 -38.57 -2.60 -10.24
#